data_AF-A0A9D7XKG2-F1
#
_entry.id   AF-A0A9D7XKG2-F1
#
_cell.length_a   1.000
_cell.length_b   1.000
_cell.length_c   1.000
_cell.angle_alpha   90.00
_cell.angle_beta   90.00
_cell.angle_gamma   90.00
#
_symmetry.space_group_name_H-M   'P 1'
#
loop_
_entity.id
_entity.type
_entity.pdbx_description
1 polymer ?
#
loop_
_entity_poly.entity_id
_entity_poly.type
_entity_poly.pdbx_seq_one_letter_code
_entity_poly.pdbx_strand_id
1 'polypeptide(L)'
;MTTIQTATATLPLAPEALYAFLADLSKHRAFLEPGALNFQGTADTHSYVIEIMGMKMPQEFVAKTRVPGQLLTLVPGAKKLFDHELRFEIAAAGEGSTLRLVDEADIPMMMQMMGAEKLLQGQLDSALAGIQALAQAGQIA
;
A
#
# COMPACT_ATOMS: atom_id res chain seq x y z
N MET A 1 3.16 -10.45 15.85
CA MET A 1 3.34 -9.82 14.53
C MET A 1 3.00 -10.82 13.45
N THR A 2 2.02 -10.50 12.62
CA THR A 2 1.58 -11.27 11.45
C THR A 2 2.18 -10.63 10.20
N THR A 3 2.75 -11.44 9.31
CA THR A 3 3.25 -10.97 8.01
C THR A 3 2.27 -11.38 6.92
N ILE A 4 1.80 -10.39 6.18
CA ILE A 4 0.86 -10.54 5.06
C ILE A 4 1.58 -10.02 3.82
N GLN A 5 1.49 -10.73 2.69
CA GLN A 5 2.25 -10.34 1.51
C GLN A 5 1.54 -10.78 0.23
N THR A 6 1.68 -9.97 -0.80
CA THR A 6 1.16 -10.30 -2.12
C THR A 6 2.06 -11.28 -2.85
N ALA A 7 1.56 -11.81 -3.96
CA ALA A 7 2.42 -12.32 -5.02
C ALA A 7 3.33 -11.21 -5.55
N THR A 8 4.47 -11.60 -6.13
CA THR A 8 5.34 -10.67 -6.86
C THR A 8 4.77 -10.45 -8.25
N ALA A 9 4.47 -9.19 -8.60
CA ALA A 9 4.01 -8.81 -9.94
C ALA A 9 5.17 -8.28 -10.78
N THR A 10 5.18 -8.59 -12.08
CA THR A 10 6.06 -7.92 -13.06
C THR A 10 5.32 -6.76 -13.70
N LEU A 11 5.97 -5.61 -13.82
CA LEU A 11 5.44 -4.37 -14.33
C LEU A 11 6.32 -3.85 -15.48
N PRO A 12 5.73 -3.35 -16.57
CA PRO A 12 6.47 -2.78 -17.71
C PRO A 12 6.93 -1.34 -17.42
N LEU A 13 7.51 -1.12 -16.23
CA LEU A 13 7.96 0.18 -15.74
C LEU A 13 9.39 0.06 -15.24
N ALA A 14 10.22 1.06 -15.52
CA ALA A 14 11.52 1.17 -14.87
C ALA A 14 11.34 1.26 -13.33
N PRO A 15 12.21 0.63 -12.53
CA PRO A 15 12.15 0.69 -11.06
C PRO A 15 12.04 2.10 -10.51
N GLU A 16 12.72 3.07 -11.13
CA GLU A 16 12.76 4.47 -10.72
C GLU A 16 11.41 5.17 -10.93
N ALA A 17 10.72 4.89 -12.04
CA ALA A 17 9.40 5.46 -12.34
C ALA A 17 8.34 4.91 -11.39
N LEU A 18 8.35 3.58 -11.17
CA LEU A 18 7.48 2.95 -10.18
C LEU A 18 7.74 3.51 -8.78
N TYR A 19 9.01 3.61 -8.40
CA TYR A 19 9.39 4.18 -7.10
C TYR A 19 8.94 5.63 -6.96
N ALA A 20 9.15 6.49 -7.95
CA ALA A 20 8.77 7.90 -7.89
C ALA A 20 7.26 8.06 -7.68
N PHE A 21 6.45 7.25 -8.37
CA PHE A 21 5.01 7.20 -8.19
C PHE A 21 4.61 6.75 -6.79
N LEU A 22 5.23 5.69 -6.26
CA LEU A 22 4.91 5.17 -4.94
C LEU A 22 5.41 6.11 -3.82
N ALA A 23 6.56 6.75 -3.99
CA ALA A 23 7.17 7.60 -2.97
C ALA A 23 6.44 8.93 -2.74
N ASP A 24 5.64 9.38 -3.72
CA ASP A 24 4.68 10.48 -3.58
C ASP A 24 3.34 9.95 -3.06
N LEU A 25 3.14 10.04 -1.75
CA LEU A 25 1.94 9.53 -1.09
C LEU A 25 0.65 10.25 -1.54
N SER A 26 0.73 11.40 -2.19
CA SER A 26 -0.44 12.08 -2.77
C SER A 26 -1.04 11.31 -3.94
N LYS A 27 -0.25 10.42 -4.57
CA LYS A 27 -0.67 9.58 -5.69
C LYS A 27 -1.40 8.30 -5.25
N HIS A 28 -1.33 7.96 -3.97
CA HIS A 28 -1.85 6.68 -3.47
C HIS A 28 -3.34 6.49 -3.69
N ARG A 29 -4.10 7.60 -3.80
CA ARG A 29 -5.52 7.54 -4.16
C ARG A 29 -5.80 6.73 -5.42
N ALA A 30 -4.87 6.71 -6.38
CA ALA A 30 -5.06 6.09 -7.69
C ALA A 30 -5.23 4.55 -7.62
N PHE A 31 -4.67 3.90 -6.60
CA PHE A 31 -4.74 2.44 -6.45
C PHE A 31 -5.36 1.98 -5.13
N LEU A 32 -5.65 2.90 -4.20
CA LEU A 32 -6.47 2.57 -3.05
C LEU A 32 -7.87 2.14 -3.50
N GLU A 33 -8.44 1.17 -2.78
CA GLU A 33 -9.77 0.62 -3.05
C GLU A 33 -10.81 1.72 -3.33
N PRO A 34 -11.83 1.47 -4.18
CA PRO A 34 -12.91 2.43 -4.43
C PRO A 34 -13.63 2.88 -3.15
N GLY A 35 -13.57 2.06 -2.09
CA GLY A 35 -14.09 2.37 -0.76
C GLY A 35 -13.28 3.38 0.08
N ALA A 36 -12.11 3.83 -0.38
CA ALA A 36 -11.35 4.87 0.33
C ALA A 36 -12.03 6.24 0.19
N LEU A 37 -12.68 6.68 1.28
CA LEU A 37 -13.37 7.96 1.39
C LEU A 37 -12.44 9.04 1.96
N ASN A 38 -12.72 10.31 1.63
CA ASN A 38 -12.04 11.48 2.19
C ASN A 38 -10.51 11.43 2.09
N PHE A 39 -9.98 10.88 0.99
CA PHE A 39 -8.54 10.80 0.79
C PHE A 39 -7.90 12.19 0.83
N GLN A 40 -6.83 12.32 1.61
CA GLN A 40 -5.96 13.48 1.64
C GLN A 40 -4.53 12.99 1.64
N GLY A 41 -3.69 13.51 0.74
CA GLY A 41 -2.31 13.08 0.62
C GLY A 41 -1.38 14.24 0.34
N THR A 42 -0.16 14.10 0.84
CA THR A 42 1.01 14.93 0.56
C THR A 42 2.13 14.02 0.08
N ALA A 43 3.33 14.54 -0.17
CA ALA A 43 4.46 13.68 -0.50
C ALA A 43 4.78 12.67 0.61
N ASP A 44 4.56 13.02 1.89
CA ASP A 44 5.09 12.29 3.06
C ASP A 44 4.03 11.65 3.96
N THR A 45 2.75 11.95 3.74
CA THR A 45 1.64 11.31 4.45
C THR A 45 0.43 11.20 3.55
N HIS A 46 -0.40 10.17 3.77
CA HIS A 46 -1.76 10.15 3.28
C HIS A 46 -2.72 9.65 4.36
N SER A 47 -3.99 10.04 4.27
CA SER A 47 -5.06 9.54 5.12
C SER A 47 -6.32 9.31 4.32
N TYR A 48 -7.12 8.36 4.77
CA TYR A 48 -8.41 8.03 4.19
C TYR A 48 -9.30 7.37 5.24
N VAL A 49 -10.58 7.21 4.91
CA VAL A 49 -11.54 6.49 5.74
C VAL A 49 -12.03 5.29 4.95
N ILE A 50 -11.97 4.11 5.56
CA ILE A 50 -12.65 2.92 5.05
C ILE A 50 -13.87 2.62 5.91
N GLU A 51 -14.87 2.00 5.30
CA GLU A 51 -16.03 1.51 6.02
C GLU A 51 -15.97 -0.02 6.08
N ILE A 52 -15.83 -0.55 7.29
CA ILE A 52 -15.81 -1.99 7.53
C ILE A 52 -17.01 -2.31 8.43
N MET A 53 -17.94 -3.11 7.92
CA MET A 53 -19.14 -3.54 8.65
C MET A 53 -19.97 -2.36 9.22
N GLY A 54 -20.06 -1.24 8.48
CA GLY A 54 -20.78 -0.03 8.91
C GLY A 54 -19.99 0.89 9.85
N MET A 55 -18.76 0.52 10.22
CA MET A 55 -17.88 1.36 11.03
C MET A 55 -16.90 2.12 10.15
N LYS A 56 -16.87 3.45 10.29
CA LYS A 56 -15.88 4.31 9.65
C LYS A 56 -14.56 4.25 10.41
N MET A 57 -13.56 3.68 9.76
CA MET A 57 -12.21 3.53 10.30
C MET A 57 -11.29 4.51 9.58
N PRO A 58 -10.86 5.60 10.24
CA PRO A 58 -9.84 6.47 9.67
C PRO A 58 -8.47 5.79 9.75
N GLN A 59 -7.72 5.89 8.66
CA GLN A 59 -6.33 5.45 8.57
C GLN A 59 -5.45 6.62 8.12
N GLU A 60 -4.25 6.66 8.64
CA GLU A 60 -3.19 7.56 8.22
C GLU A 60 -1.90 6.77 8.11
N PHE A 61 -1.16 7.00 7.03
CA PHE A 61 0.14 6.41 6.76
C PHE A 61 1.15 7.50 6.53
N VAL A 62 2.35 7.31 7.07
CA VAL A 62 3.49 8.22 6.95
C VAL A 62 4.67 7.46 6.38
N ALA A 63 5.41 8.10 5.48
CA ALA A 63 6.65 7.53 4.94
C ALA A 63 7.70 7.37 6.05
N LYS A 64 8.21 6.16 6.23
CA LYS A 64 9.27 5.81 7.19
C LYS A 64 10.63 5.66 6.50
N THR A 65 10.69 4.83 5.45
CA THR A 65 11.94 4.51 4.76
C THR A 65 11.76 4.70 3.26
N ARG A 66 12.78 5.28 2.62
CA ARG A 66 12.84 5.53 1.18
C ARG A 66 14.21 5.09 0.66
N VAL A 67 14.23 4.05 -0.14
CA VAL A 67 15.41 3.61 -0.91
C VAL A 67 15.05 3.72 -2.39
N PRO A 68 15.58 4.71 -3.12
CA PRO A 68 15.23 4.93 -4.52
C PRO A 68 15.31 3.68 -5.38
N GLY A 69 14.25 3.42 -6.15
CA GLY A 69 14.15 2.26 -7.05
C GLY A 69 14.01 0.90 -6.36
N GLN A 70 13.95 0.84 -5.02
CA GLN A 70 14.06 -0.43 -4.29
C GLN A 70 13.01 -0.61 -3.19
N LEU A 71 12.80 0.40 -2.34
CA LEU A 71 11.96 0.23 -1.16
C LEU A 71 11.27 1.53 -0.77
N LEU A 72 9.97 1.43 -0.51
CA LEU A 72 9.23 2.40 0.29
C LEU A 72 8.59 1.68 1.46
N THR A 73 8.76 2.22 2.66
CA THR A 73 8.13 1.71 3.86
C THR A 73 7.23 2.78 4.47
N LEU A 74 6.00 2.42 4.78
CA LEU A 74 5.03 3.26 5.48
C LEU A 74 4.72 2.68 6.86
N VAL A 75 4.42 3.57 7.80
CA VAL A 75 3.90 3.21 9.11
C VAL A 75 2.66 4.03 9.44
N PRO A 76 1.82 3.58 10.36
CA PRO A 76 0.68 4.35 10.79
C PRO A 76 1.07 5.71 11.37
N GLY A 77 0.28 6.73 11.02
CA GLY A 77 0.36 8.06 11.60
C GLY A 77 -0.38 8.19 12.93
N ALA A 78 -0.98 9.35 13.17
CA ALA A 78 -1.77 9.61 14.37
C ALA A 78 -3.09 8.82 14.40
N LYS A 79 -3.65 8.51 13.22
CA LYS A 79 -4.87 7.72 13.07
C LYS A 79 -4.54 6.27 12.70
N LYS A 80 -4.45 5.42 13.72
CA LYS A 80 -4.14 3.98 13.55
C LYS A 80 -5.08 3.10 14.36
N LEU A 81 -5.34 1.90 13.84
CA LEU A 81 -6.07 0.85 14.54
C LEU A 81 -5.14 -0.05 15.35
N PHE A 82 -3.97 -0.32 14.80
CA PHE A 82 -2.86 -1.08 15.37
C PHE A 82 -1.57 -0.65 14.68
N ASP A 83 -0.43 -1.05 15.23
CA ASP A 83 0.86 -0.81 14.61
C ASP A 83 1.10 -1.80 13.47
N HIS A 84 1.63 -1.30 12.36
CA HIS A 84 2.07 -2.13 11.25
C HIS A 84 3.16 -1.43 10.43
N GLU A 85 3.78 -2.18 9.52
CA GLU A 85 4.77 -1.66 8.58
C GLU A 85 4.46 -2.18 7.17
N LEU A 86 3.99 -1.27 6.31
CA LEU A 86 3.68 -1.57 4.91
C LEU A 86 4.90 -1.26 4.03
N ARG A 87 5.43 -2.28 3.37
CA ARG A 87 6.59 -2.22 2.50
C ARG A 87 6.18 -2.45 1.05
N PHE A 88 6.65 -1.57 0.17
CA PHE A 88 6.62 -1.72 -1.27
C PHE A 88 8.04 -2.10 -1.71
N GLU A 89 8.25 -3.38 -2.00
CA GLU A 89 9.52 -3.92 -2.45
C GLU A 89 9.58 -3.90 -3.97
N ILE A 90 10.56 -3.18 -4.52
CA ILE A 90 10.77 -3.00 -5.95
C ILE A 90 12.10 -3.64 -6.32
N ALA A 91 12.14 -4.39 -7.42
CA ALA A 91 13.39 -4.86 -8.00
C ALA A 91 13.40 -4.70 -9.52
N ALA A 92 14.57 -4.59 -10.12
CA ALA A 92 14.70 -4.58 -11.57
C ALA A 92 14.39 -5.96 -12.17
N ALA A 93 13.68 -5.99 -13.30
CA ALA A 93 13.33 -7.21 -14.01
C ALA A 93 13.36 -6.99 -15.52
N GLY A 94 14.53 -7.21 -16.13
CA GLY A 94 14.76 -6.94 -17.56
C GLY A 94 14.61 -5.45 -17.86
N GLU A 95 13.74 -5.11 -18.82
CA GLU A 95 13.40 -3.71 -19.16
C GLU A 95 12.34 -3.10 -18.21
N GLY A 96 11.79 -3.89 -17.29
CA GLY A 96 10.78 -3.46 -16.33
C GLY A 96 11.21 -3.65 -14.88
N SER A 97 10.23 -3.82 -14.01
CA SER A 97 10.42 -4.00 -12.57
C SER A 97 9.49 -5.07 -12.02
N THR A 98 9.80 -5.56 -10.82
CA THR A 98 8.88 -6.32 -10.00
C THR A 98 8.40 -5.50 -8.81
N LEU A 99 7.20 -5.79 -8.34
CA LEU A 99 6.61 -5.20 -7.14
C LEU A 99 6.04 -6.29 -6.24
N ARG A 100 6.31 -6.17 -4.94
CA ARG A 100 5.66 -6.94 -3.89
C ARG A 100 5.25 -6.02 -2.75
N LEU A 101 4.03 -6.18 -2.26
CA LEU A 101 3.57 -5.50 -1.05
C LEU A 101 3.69 -6.47 0.12
N VAL A 102 4.25 -6.00 1.22
CA VAL A 102 4.42 -6.76 2.47
C VAL A 102 3.94 -5.90 3.62
N ASP A 103 2.99 -6.40 4.41
CA ASP A 103 2.50 -5.74 5.61
C ASP A 103 2.85 -6.57 6.84
N GLU A 104 3.63 -5.97 7.75
CA GLU A 104 4.00 -6.54 9.03
C GLU A 104 3.17 -5.90 10.13
N ALA A 105 2.07 -6.57 10.51
CA ALA A 105 1.06 -6.01 11.40
C ALA A 105 1.06 -6.65 12.79
N ASP A 106 0.93 -5.83 13.83
CA ASP A 106 0.66 -6.28 15.20
C ASP A 106 -0.84 -6.31 15.47
N ILE A 107 -1.53 -7.24 14.80
CA ILE A 107 -2.99 -7.34 14.82
C ILE A 107 -3.45 -7.79 16.21
N PRO A 108 -4.31 -7.03 16.91
CA PRO A 108 -4.87 -7.45 18.18
C PRO A 108 -5.66 -8.75 18.03
N MET A 109 -5.59 -9.64 19.03
CA MET A 109 -6.22 -10.96 18.99
C MET A 109 -7.73 -10.92 18.70
N MET A 110 -8.44 -9.89 19.19
CA MET A 110 -9.85 -9.68 18.87
C MET A 110 -10.08 -9.45 17.37
N MET A 111 -9.23 -8.66 16.70
CA MET A 111 -9.33 -8.40 15.26
C MET A 111 -8.91 -9.61 14.42
N GLN A 112 -7.93 -10.39 14.89
CA GLN A 112 -7.56 -11.66 14.24
C GLN A 112 -8.78 -12.61 14.20
N MET A 113 -9.50 -12.75 15.31
CA MET A 113 -10.72 -13.57 15.36
C MET A 113 -11.83 -13.05 14.44
N MET A 114 -11.86 -11.75 14.15
CA MET A 114 -12.80 -11.13 13.19
C MET A 114 -12.33 -11.24 11.73
N GLY A 115 -11.22 -11.93 11.46
CA GLY A 115 -10.71 -12.14 10.11
C GLY A 115 -9.94 -10.94 9.53
N ALA A 116 -9.37 -10.08 10.38
CA ALA A 116 -8.60 -8.92 9.94
C ALA A 116 -7.44 -9.28 9.00
N GLU A 117 -6.79 -10.44 9.19
CA GLU A 117 -5.73 -10.91 8.28
C GLU A 117 -6.23 -11.07 6.84
N LYS A 118 -7.40 -11.68 6.66
CA LYS A 118 -8.01 -11.87 5.33
C LYS A 118 -8.41 -10.53 4.71
N LEU A 119 -8.86 -9.59 5.53
CA LEU A 119 -9.21 -8.24 5.09
C LEU A 119 -7.97 -7.47 4.62
N LEU A 120 -6.88 -7.51 5.41
CA LEU A 120 -5.61 -6.89 5.03
C LEU A 120 -5.03 -7.52 3.78
N GLN A 121 -5.06 -8.86 3.67
CA GLN A 121 -4.65 -9.56 2.44
C GLN A 121 -5.45 -9.05 1.23
N GLY A 122 -6.78 -8.95 1.35
CA GLY A 122 -7.63 -8.40 0.29
C GLY A 122 -7.27 -6.97 -0.11
N GLN A 123 -6.94 -6.11 0.87
CA GLN A 123 -6.50 -4.74 0.60
C GLN A 123 -5.16 -4.68 -0.13
N LEU A 124 -4.18 -5.51 0.26
CA LEU A 124 -2.88 -5.57 -0.43
C LEU A 124 -3.04 -6.09 -1.87
N ASP A 125 -3.84 -7.14 -2.05
CA ASP A 125 -4.10 -7.71 -3.37
C ASP A 125 -4.84 -6.71 -4.28
N SER A 126 -5.82 -5.97 -3.73
CA SER A 126 -6.53 -4.92 -4.48
C SER A 126 -5.61 -3.75 -4.84
N ALA A 127 -4.75 -3.31 -3.92
CA ALA A 127 -3.77 -2.26 -4.18
C ALA A 127 -2.77 -2.68 -5.27
N LEU A 128 -2.24 -3.91 -5.20
CA LEU A 128 -1.35 -4.45 -6.22
C LEU A 128 -2.03 -4.49 -7.60
N ALA A 129 -3.27 -4.99 -7.65
CA ALA A 129 -4.05 -5.03 -8.89
C ALA A 129 -4.30 -3.62 -9.47
N GLY A 130 -4.59 -2.64 -8.62
CA GLY A 130 -4.73 -1.24 -9.01
C GLY A 130 -3.44 -0.68 -9.61
N ILE A 131 -2.29 -0.92 -8.99
CA ILE A 131 -0.98 -0.50 -9.51
C ILE A 131 -0.69 -1.17 -10.85
N GLN A 132 -0.98 -2.47 -11.00
CA GLN A 132 -0.83 -3.19 -12.27
C GLN A 132 -1.70 -2.58 -13.38
N ALA A 133 -2.95 -2.24 -13.08
CA ALA A 133 -3.85 -1.61 -14.04
C ALA A 133 -3.34 -0.22 -14.48
N LEU A 134 -2.88 0.59 -13.54
CA LEU A 134 -2.30 1.91 -13.83
C LEU A 134 -1.03 1.80 -14.69
N ALA A 135 -0.16 0.84 -14.39
CA ALA A 135 1.04 0.56 -15.18
C ALA A 135 0.70 0.15 -16.61
N GLN A 136 -0.26 -0.77 -16.79
CA GLN A 136 -0.71 -1.22 -18.12
C GLN A 136 -1.38 -0.11 -18.92
N ALA A 137 -2.06 0.81 -18.24
CA ALA A 137 -2.69 1.98 -18.86
C ALA A 137 -1.71 3.13 -19.13
N GLY A 138 -0.43 3.02 -18.74
CA GLY A 138 0.56 4.10 -18.89
C GLY A 138 0.28 5.32 -18.01
N GLN A 139 -0.42 5.13 -16.89
CA GLN A 139 -0.82 6.20 -15.96
C GLN A 139 0.16 6.39 -14.79
N ILE A 140 1.26 5.64 -14.81
CA ILE A 140 2.41 5.81 -13.93
C ILE A 140 3.53 6.42 -14.79
N ALA A 141 3.91 7.66 -14.46
CA ALA A 141 4.89 8.47 -15.18
C ALA A 141 6.18 8.62 -14.38
#